data_AF-A0A1X6YEP1-F1
#
_entry.id   AF-A0A1X6YEP1-F1
#
_cell.length_a   1.000
_cell.length_b   1.000
_cell.length_c   1.000
_cell.angle_alpha   90.00
_cell.angle_beta   90.00
_cell.angle_gamma   90.00
#
_symmetry.space_group_name_H-M   'P 1'
#
loop_
_entity.id
_entity.type
_entity.pdbx_description
1 polymer ?
#
loop_
_entity_poly.entity_id
_entity_poly.type
_entity_poly.pdbx_seq_one_letter_code
_entity_poly.pdbx_strand_id
1 'polypeptide(L)' 'MFRLIRLVFLCFFAFIAGVFFERNGQKEQCASTGGDWSDGYCVAGAS' A
#
# COMPACT_ATOMS: atom_id res chain seq x y z
N MET A 1 24.09 5.76 21.48
CA MET A 1 22.62 5.69 21.30
C MET A 1 22.19 4.69 20.19
N PHE A 2 22.91 3.59 19.99
CA PHE A 2 22.64 2.63 18.91
C PHE A 2 21.24 1.99 18.94
N ARG A 3 20.63 1.89 20.13
CA ARG A 3 19.30 1.28 20.30
C ARG A 3 18.17 2.14 19.72
N LEU A 4 18.27 3.47 19.81
CA LEU A 4 17.25 4.39 19.28
C LEU A 4 17.30 4.48 17.76
N ILE A 5 18.52 4.52 17.19
CA ILE A 5 18.71 4.53 15.74
C ILE A 5 18.09 3.28 15.10
N ARG A 6 18.27 2.10 15.72
CA ARG A 6 17.64 0.84 15.27
C ARG A 6 16.10 0.91 15.27
N LEU A 7 15.51 1.54 16.29
CA LEU A 7 14.06 1.71 16.39
C LEU A 7 13.52 2.55 15.23
N VAL A 8 14.18 3.67 14.91
CA VAL A 8 13.78 4.54 13.80
C VAL A 8 13.77 3.78 12.48
N PHE A 9 14.80 2.98 12.20
CA PHE A 9 14.84 2.16 10.99
C PHE A 9 13.73 1.10 10.97
N LEU A 10 13.48 0.40 12.07
CA LEU A 10 12.41 -0.60 12.14
C LEU A 10 11.03 0.03 11.92
N CYS A 11 10.76 1.18 12.54
CA CYS A 11 9.51 1.93 12.31
C CYS A 11 9.39 2.40 10.85
N PHE A 12 10.48 2.87 10.24
CA PHE A 12 10.50 3.28 8.85
C PHE A 12 10.16 2.13 7.90
N PHE A 13 10.76 0.95 8.09
CA PHE A 13 10.43 -0.23 7.29
C PHE A 13 9.00 -0.72 7.52
N ALA A 14 8.53 -0.73 8.77
CA ALA A 14 7.15 -1.10 9.09
C ALA A 14 6.14 -0.16 8.43
N PHE A 15 6.42 1.15 8.44
CA PHE A 15 5.58 2.15 7.78
C PHE A 15 5.50 1.92 6.27
N ILE A 16 6.64 1.73 5.60
CA ILE A 16 6.69 1.45 4.16
C ILE A 16 5.91 0.17 3.84
N ALA A 17 6.15 -0.91 4.60
CA ALA A 17 5.43 -2.17 4.42
C ALA A 17 3.91 -1.99 4.56
N GLY A 18 3.46 -1.21 5.54
CA GLY A 18 2.05 -0.88 5.72
C GLY A 18 1.45 -0.12 4.53
N VAL A 19 2.15 0.89 4.00
CA VAL A 19 1.70 1.65 2.82
C VAL A 19 1.54 0.75 1.59
N PHE A 20 2.49 -0.16 1.36
CA PHE A 20 2.40 -1.12 0.25
C PHE A 20 1.28 -2.14 0.47
N PHE A 21 1.09 -2.61 1.70
CA PHE A 21 0.02 -3.54 2.05
C PHE A 21 -1.36 -2.92 1.77
N GLU A 22 -1.59 -1.69 2.24
CA GLU A 22 -2.83 -0.95 2.00
C GLU A 22 -3.07 -0.73 0.49
N ARG A 23 -2.05 -0.30 -0.25
CA ARG A 23 -2.18 -0.09 -1.71
C ARG A 23 -2.48 -1.38 -2.46
N ASN A 24 -1.84 -2.50 -2.09
CA ASN A 24 -2.12 -3.79 -2.71
C ASN A 24 -3.54 -4.27 -2.40
N GLY A 25 -4.01 -4.09 -1.16
CA GLY A 25 -5.39 -4.42 -0.77
C GLY A 25 -6.42 -3.62 -1.57
N GLN A 26 -6.20 -2.30 -1.72
CA GLN A 26 -7.07 -1.45 -2.55
C GLN A 26 -7.07 -1.89 -4.03
N LYS A 27 -5.90 -2.31 -4.55
CA LYS A 27 -5.74 -2.79 -5.92
C LYS A 27 -6.55 -4.07 -6.16
N GLU A 28 -6.47 -5.00 -5.23
CA GLU A 28 -7.20 -6.27 -5.28
C GLU A 28 -8.71 -6.08 -5.13
N GLN A 29 -9.14 -5.18 -4.23
CA GLN A 29 -10.54 -4.78 -4.12
C GLN A 29 -11.06 -4.17 -5.42
N CYS A 30 -10.29 -3.29 -6.06
CA CYS A 30 -10.65 -2.69 -7.33
C CYS A 30 -10.89 -3.77 -8.41
N ALA A 31 -9.95 -4.70 -8.56
CA ALA A 31 -10.06 -5.81 -9.49
C ALA A 31 -11.28 -6.70 -9.19
N SER A 32 -11.57 -6.95 -7.91
CA SER A 32 -12.75 -7.73 -7.48
C SER A 32 -14.07 -7.05 -7.85
N THR A 33 -14.12 -5.72 -7.82
CA THR A 33 -15.30 -4.94 -8.24
C THR A 33 -15.43 -4.77 -9.76
N GLY A 34 -14.54 -5.36 -10.56
CA GLY A 34 -14.51 -5.16 -12.01
C GLY A 34 -13.96 -3.79 -12.42
N GLY A 35 -13.32 -3.08 -11.49
CA GLY A 35 -12.63 -1.82 -11.75
C GLY A 35 -11.24 -2.04 -12.33
N ASP A 36 -10.71 -1.02 -12.99
CA ASP A 36 -9.31 -0.98 -13.44
C ASP A 36 -8.48 -0.11 -12.48
N TRP A 37 -7.24 -0.48 -12.23
CA TRP A 37 -6.36 0.28 -11.35
C TRP A 37 -5.42 1.15 -12.17
N SER A 38 -5.76 2.44 -12.30
CA SER A 38 -4.95 3.43 -13.03
C SER A 38 -4.44 4.51 -12.09
N ASP A 39 -3.21 4.97 -12.30
CA ASP A 39 -2.61 6.13 -11.60
C ASP A 39 -2.67 6.08 -10.07
N GLY A 40 -2.74 4.87 -9.51
CA GLY A 40 -2.75 4.67 -8.06
C GLY A 40 -4.11 4.82 -7.40
N TYR A 41 -5.20 4.78 -8.15
CA TYR A 41 -6.57 4.70 -7.65
C TYR A 41 -7.42 3.73 -8.49
N CYS A 42 -8.57 3.33 -7.94
CA CYS A 42 -9.52 2.51 -8.67
C CYS A 42 -10.36 3.39 -9.59
N VAL A 43 -10.41 3.06 -10.88
CA VAL A 43 -11.36 3.61 -11.84
C VAL A 43 -12.45 2.59 -12.12
N ALA A 44 -13.69 3.08 -12.27
CA ALA A 44 -14.79 2.21 -12.70
C ALA A 44 -14.42 1.62 -14.08
N GLY A 45 -14.30 0.30 -14.15
CA GLY A 45 -14.06 -0.39 -15.41
C GLY A 45 -15.24 -0.10 -16.32
N ALA A 46 -14.98 0.54 -17.46
CA ALA A 46 -15.97 0.67 -18.52
C ALA A 46 -16.13 -0.70 -19.19
N SER A 47 -16.91 -1.57 -18.58
CA SER A 47 -17.50 -2.76 -19.21
C SER A 47 -18.90 -2.44 -19.71
#